data_AF-R5S7K4-F1
#
_entry.id   AF-R5S7K4-F1
#
_cell.length_a   1.000
_cell.length_b   1.000
_cell.length_c   1.000
_cell.angle_alpha   90.00
_cell.angle_beta   90.00
_cell.angle_gamma   90.00
#
_symmetry.space_group_name_H-M   'P 1'
#
loop_
_entity.id
_entity.type
_entity.pdbx_description
1 polymer ?
#
loop_
_entity_poly.entity_id
_entity_poly.type
_entity_poly.pdbx_seq_one_letter_code
_entity_poly.pdbx_strand_id
1 'polypeptide(L)'
;MEKNDTAVKICGTTEGRLPGSCAPLAFPYVPVQCDNPARYSQQDALQAGTLFPGLNLPFHADMETRFPAANTALSELMALDFAIDELGLYLTTHRDDQEVLALYWSYIKLAREGREKYQEKYGPLLQTDLTPGSYKWLDNPWPWDLGGND
;
A
#
# COMPACT_ATOMS: atom_id res chain seq x y z
N MET A 1 -31.95 49.69 1.41
CA MET A 1 -32.22 48.60 2.36
C MET A 1 -31.77 47.31 1.69
N GLU A 2 -30.56 46.90 2.04
CA GLU A 2 -29.89 45.70 1.55
C GLU A 2 -30.73 44.46 1.89
N LYS A 3 -30.92 43.57 0.91
CA LYS A 3 -31.45 42.23 1.14
C LYS A 3 -30.31 41.36 1.66
N ASN A 4 -30.22 41.26 2.97
CA ASN A 4 -29.35 40.32 3.65
C ASN A 4 -30.12 39.02 3.85
N ASP A 5 -29.69 37.94 3.18
CA ASP A 5 -29.84 36.53 3.56
C ASP A 5 -29.46 35.64 2.36
N THR A 6 -28.15 35.56 2.07
CA THR A 6 -27.64 34.44 1.27
C THR A 6 -27.37 33.30 2.24
N ALA A 7 -28.34 32.39 2.39
CA ALA A 7 -28.11 31.13 3.06
C ALA A 7 -26.87 30.48 2.43
N VAL A 8 -25.80 30.32 3.22
CA VAL A 8 -24.56 29.68 2.76
C VAL A 8 -24.91 28.24 2.41
N LYS A 9 -25.04 27.94 1.11
CA LYS A 9 -25.25 26.59 0.63
C LYS A 9 -23.98 25.80 0.92
N ILE A 10 -24.07 24.85 1.86
CA ILE A 10 -22.98 23.95 2.20
C ILE A 10 -22.85 22.95 1.05
N CYS A 11 -21.68 22.91 0.41
CA CYS A 11 -21.39 21.99 -0.68
C CYS A 11 -21.15 20.58 -0.15
N GLY A 12 -21.48 19.56 -0.94
CA GLY A 12 -21.22 18.17 -0.57
C GLY A 12 -19.72 17.84 -0.56
N THR A 13 -19.35 16.68 -0.02
CA THR A 13 -17.95 16.24 0.13
C THR A 13 -17.18 16.15 -1.20
N THR A 14 -17.89 15.94 -2.31
CA THR A 14 -17.34 15.85 -3.68
C THR A 14 -17.52 17.14 -4.49
N GLU A 15 -17.93 18.22 -3.82
CA GLU A 15 -18.21 19.51 -4.45
C GLU A 15 -17.39 20.63 -3.77
N GLY A 16 -16.89 21.57 -4.58
CA GLY A 16 -16.26 22.80 -4.13
C GLY A 16 -17.21 23.99 -4.17
N ARG A 17 -16.88 25.04 -3.43
CA ARG A 17 -17.64 26.29 -3.39
C ARG A 17 -17.21 27.23 -4.52
N LEU A 18 -18.14 27.53 -5.44
CA LEU A 18 -18.01 28.61 -6.41
C LEU A 18 -18.81 29.85 -5.94
N PRO A 19 -18.57 31.03 -6.53
CA PRO A 19 -19.41 32.20 -6.26
C PRO A 19 -20.89 31.90 -6.54
N GLY A 20 -21.68 31.78 -5.48
CA GLY A 20 -23.13 31.56 -5.55
C GLY A 20 -23.60 30.12 -5.83
N SER A 21 -22.70 29.14 -5.99
CA SER A 21 -23.09 27.75 -6.28
C SER A 21 -22.05 26.72 -5.80
N CYS A 22 -22.43 25.44 -5.81
CA CYS A 22 -21.53 24.32 -5.63
C CYS A 22 -21.23 23.68 -6.99
N ALA A 23 -20.01 23.21 -7.19
CA ALA A 23 -19.58 22.53 -8.40
C ALA A 23 -18.71 21.30 -8.08
N PRO A 24 -18.68 20.28 -8.93
CA PRO A 24 -17.85 19.10 -8.71
C PRO A 24 -16.36 19.48 -8.59
N LEU A 25 -15.63 18.75 -7.75
CA LEU A 25 -14.19 18.91 -7.61
C LEU A 25 -13.44 18.48 -8.87
N ALA A 26 -12.33 19.18 -9.17
CA ALA A 26 -11.43 18.78 -10.25
C ALA A 26 -10.88 17.36 -10.06
N PHE A 27 -10.69 16.96 -8.79
CA PHE A 27 -10.28 15.62 -8.40
C PHE A 27 -11.35 14.98 -7.51
N PRO A 28 -12.27 14.16 -8.07
CA PRO A 28 -13.41 13.63 -7.32
C PRO A 28 -13.01 12.65 -6.21
N TYR A 29 -11.76 12.19 -6.19
CA TYR A 29 -11.17 11.29 -5.20
C TYR A 29 -10.44 12.01 -4.06
N VAL A 30 -10.34 13.34 -4.09
CA VAL A 30 -9.77 14.14 -2.98
C VAL A 30 -10.94 14.87 -2.31
N PRO A 31 -11.51 14.32 -1.22
CA PRO A 31 -12.66 14.93 -0.58
C PRO A 31 -12.29 16.27 0.08
N VAL A 32 -13.16 17.27 -0.04
CA VAL A 32 -13.02 18.53 0.71
C VAL A 32 -13.67 18.37 2.07
N GLN A 33 -13.01 18.85 3.13
CA GLN A 33 -13.61 18.92 4.45
C GLN A 33 -14.56 20.13 4.51
N CYS A 34 -15.86 19.86 4.46
CA CYS A 34 -16.89 20.87 4.62
C CYS A 34 -16.89 21.43 6.06
N ASP A 35 -17.49 22.61 6.24
CA ASP A 35 -17.73 23.14 7.59
C ASP A 35 -18.67 22.21 8.37
N ASN A 36 -18.18 21.70 9.51
CA ASN A 36 -18.85 20.70 10.35
C ASN A 36 -19.34 19.45 9.57
N PRO A 37 -18.42 18.62 9.05
CA PRO A 37 -18.78 17.50 8.21
C PRO A 37 -19.49 16.41 9.02
N ALA A 38 -20.28 15.57 8.34
CA ALA A 38 -20.85 14.38 8.93
C ALA A 38 -19.73 13.48 9.49
N ARG A 39 -19.97 12.88 10.66
CA ARG A 39 -19.02 12.00 11.35
C ARG A 39 -19.71 10.68 11.67
N TYR A 40 -18.96 9.59 11.60
CA TYR A 40 -19.40 8.31 12.13
C TYR A 40 -19.58 8.39 13.65
N SER A 41 -20.35 7.46 14.21
CA SER A 41 -20.32 7.22 15.66
C SER A 41 -18.92 6.74 16.08
N GLN A 42 -18.59 6.80 17.37
CA GLN A 42 -17.26 6.37 17.83
C GLN A 42 -16.96 4.89 17.48
N GLN A 43 -17.97 4.02 17.58
CA GLN A 43 -17.83 2.59 17.26
C GLN A 43 -17.64 2.38 15.75
N ASP A 44 -18.48 3.03 14.94
CA ASP A 44 -18.41 2.91 13.48
C ASP A 44 -17.12 3.53 12.92
N ALA A 45 -16.66 4.63 13.51
CA ALA A 45 -15.40 5.29 13.13
C ALA A 45 -14.19 4.39 13.41
N LEU A 46 -14.20 3.68 14.54
CA LEU A 46 -13.14 2.73 14.89
C LEU A 46 -13.13 1.56 13.91
N GLN A 47 -14.29 1.03 13.55
CA GLN A 47 -14.40 -0.07 12.58
C GLN A 47 -13.98 0.37 11.16
N ALA A 48 -14.39 1.56 10.73
CA ALA A 48 -14.06 2.09 9.40
C ALA A 48 -12.61 2.60 9.29
N GLY A 49 -11.92 2.82 10.41
CA GLY A 49 -10.57 3.42 10.43
C GLY A 49 -10.53 4.90 10.08
N THR A 50 -11.69 5.57 10.02
CA THR A 50 -11.81 7.00 9.73
C THR A 50 -13.03 7.58 10.44
N LEU A 51 -12.93 8.82 10.92
CA LEU A 51 -14.05 9.52 11.56
C LEU A 51 -15.06 10.08 10.54
N PHE A 52 -14.61 10.31 9.30
CA PHE A 52 -15.37 11.03 8.29
C PHE A 52 -15.81 10.08 7.19
N PRO A 53 -17.13 9.91 6.94
CA PRO A 53 -17.63 9.05 5.86
C PRO A 53 -17.09 9.42 4.48
N GLY A 54 -16.86 10.71 4.23
CA GLY A 54 -16.26 11.18 2.98
C GLY A 54 -14.80 10.77 2.76
N LEU A 55 -14.10 10.35 3.82
CA LEU A 55 -12.75 9.78 3.77
C LEU A 55 -12.76 8.25 3.85
N ASN A 56 -13.92 7.60 4.00
CA ASN A 56 -14.06 6.16 3.89
C ASN A 56 -14.08 5.77 2.41
N LEU A 57 -12.94 6.02 1.75
CA LEU A 57 -12.76 5.74 0.34
C LEU A 57 -12.65 4.23 0.16
N PRO A 58 -13.10 3.67 -0.98
CA PRO A 58 -12.95 2.25 -1.28
C PRO A 58 -11.49 1.87 -1.53
N PHE A 59 -10.50 2.64 -1.07
CA PHE A 59 -9.09 2.45 -1.39
C PHE A 59 -8.63 1.01 -1.12
N HIS A 60 -9.05 0.39 -0.02
CA HIS A 60 -8.71 -1.02 0.25
C HIS A 60 -9.35 -2.00 -0.77
N ALA A 61 -10.64 -1.86 -1.06
CA ALA A 61 -11.34 -2.72 -2.05
C ALA A 61 -10.89 -2.44 -3.50
N ASP A 62 -10.58 -1.18 -3.81
CA ASP A 62 -10.00 -0.75 -5.07
C ASP A 62 -8.54 -1.21 -5.19
N MET A 63 -7.79 -1.33 -4.08
CA MET A 63 -6.42 -1.85 -4.12
C MET A 63 -6.41 -3.32 -4.52
N GLU A 64 -7.28 -4.15 -3.96
CA GLU A 64 -7.39 -5.57 -4.32
C GLU A 64 -7.75 -5.78 -5.80
N THR A 65 -8.58 -4.90 -6.36
CA THR A 65 -9.03 -5.00 -7.76
C THR A 65 -8.06 -4.35 -8.75
N ARG A 66 -7.39 -3.24 -8.38
CA ARG A 66 -6.43 -2.51 -9.24
C ARG A 66 -5.03 -3.10 -9.20
N PHE A 67 -4.68 -3.74 -8.09
CA PHE A 67 -3.40 -4.41 -7.89
C PHE A 67 -3.71 -5.87 -7.53
N PRO A 68 -4.12 -6.70 -8.52
CA PRO A 68 -4.31 -8.12 -8.27
C PRO A 68 -3.05 -8.67 -7.63
N ALA A 69 -3.22 -9.52 -6.61
CA ALA A 69 -2.13 -9.98 -5.77
C ALA A 69 -0.96 -10.43 -6.65
N ALA A 70 0.17 -9.72 -6.51
CA ALA A 70 1.42 -10.11 -7.13
C ALA A 70 1.75 -11.54 -6.70
N ASN A 71 2.68 -12.18 -7.41
CA ASN A 71 3.14 -13.52 -7.09
C ASN A 71 3.29 -13.71 -5.57
N THR A 72 2.55 -14.66 -4.96
CA THR A 72 2.51 -14.82 -3.51
C THR A 72 3.91 -15.08 -2.95
N ALA A 73 4.72 -15.87 -3.65
CA ALA A 73 6.11 -16.13 -3.28
C ALA A 73 6.99 -14.88 -3.41
N LEU A 74 6.81 -14.07 -4.45
CA LEU A 74 7.54 -12.79 -4.58
C LEU A 74 7.13 -11.81 -3.49
N SER A 75 5.84 -11.71 -3.19
CA SER A 75 5.30 -10.80 -2.20
C SER A 75 5.77 -11.17 -0.79
N GLU A 76 5.79 -12.47 -0.48
CA GLU A 76 6.37 -13.00 0.77
C GLU A 76 7.87 -12.70 0.86
N LEU A 77 8.62 -12.87 -0.24
CA LEU A 77 10.05 -12.51 -0.28
C LEU A 77 10.27 -11.02 -0.05
N MET A 78 9.49 -10.16 -0.70
CA MET A 78 9.55 -8.71 -0.49
C MET A 78 9.21 -8.32 0.95
N ALA A 79 8.22 -8.98 1.57
CA ALA A 79 7.86 -8.76 2.96
C ALA A 79 9.00 -9.19 3.92
N LEU A 80 9.66 -10.31 3.63
CA LEU A 80 10.84 -10.76 4.37
C LEU A 80 12.01 -9.78 4.22
N ASP A 81 12.32 -9.35 2.99
CA ASP A 81 13.40 -8.40 2.72
C ASP A 81 13.14 -7.06 3.45
N PHE A 82 11.90 -6.56 3.43
CA PHE A 82 11.50 -5.39 4.23
C PHE A 82 11.72 -5.61 5.74
N ALA A 83 11.26 -6.73 6.28
CA ALA A 83 11.41 -7.01 7.70
C ALA A 83 12.88 -7.15 8.11
N ILE A 84 13.73 -7.71 7.25
CA ILE A 84 15.17 -7.80 7.48
C ILE A 84 15.78 -6.40 7.56
N ASP A 85 15.47 -5.51 6.62
CA ASP A 85 15.98 -4.13 6.61
C ASP A 85 15.56 -3.37 7.88
N GLU A 86 14.30 -3.47 8.28
CA GLU A 86 13.77 -2.79 9.48
C GLU A 86 14.39 -3.33 10.77
N LEU A 87 14.50 -4.66 10.92
CA LEU A 87 15.14 -5.27 12.09
C LEU A 87 16.64 -4.93 12.13
N GLY A 88 17.31 -4.91 10.98
CA GLY A 88 18.70 -4.46 10.86
C GLY A 88 18.88 -3.02 11.30
N LEU A 89 17.99 -2.12 10.86
CA LEU A 89 17.99 -0.72 11.26
C LEU A 89 17.75 -0.57 12.77
N TYR A 90 16.79 -1.30 13.35
CA TYR A 90 16.53 -1.31 14.79
C TYR A 90 17.79 -1.72 15.59
N LEU A 91 18.46 -2.79 15.17
CA LEU A 91 19.67 -3.31 15.84
C LEU A 91 20.85 -2.32 15.82
N THR A 92 20.87 -1.33 14.91
CA THR A 92 21.91 -0.27 14.92
C THR A 92 21.90 0.56 16.20
N THR A 93 20.73 0.66 16.85
CA THR A 93 20.55 1.41 18.12
C THR A 93 20.33 0.49 19.32
N HIS A 94 19.95 -0.77 19.10
CA HIS A 94 19.63 -1.77 20.14
C HIS A 94 20.49 -3.04 20.00
N ARG A 95 21.82 -2.86 19.90
CA ARG A 95 22.77 -3.95 19.59
C ARG A 95 22.77 -5.16 20.52
N ASP A 96 22.31 -4.99 21.76
CA ASP A 96 22.35 -6.04 22.79
C ASP A 96 21.01 -6.80 22.91
N ASP A 97 19.99 -6.41 22.15
CA ASP A 97 18.69 -7.08 22.08
C ASP A 97 18.80 -8.44 21.37
N GLN A 98 18.98 -9.50 22.17
CA GLN A 98 19.23 -10.85 21.66
C GLN A 98 17.99 -11.47 21.01
N GLU A 99 16.79 -11.07 21.42
CA GLU A 99 15.54 -11.59 20.84
C GLU A 99 15.38 -11.09 19.41
N VAL A 100 15.56 -9.79 19.19
CA VAL A 100 15.50 -9.21 17.85
C VAL A 100 16.66 -9.69 16.98
N LEU A 101 17.84 -9.88 17.54
CA LEU A 101 18.99 -10.44 16.81
C LEU A 101 18.70 -11.87 16.32
N ALA A 102 18.10 -12.72 17.16
CA ALA A 102 17.71 -14.07 16.77
C ALA A 102 16.63 -14.05 15.67
N LEU A 103 15.65 -13.15 15.79
CA LEU A 103 14.61 -12.96 14.78
C LEU A 103 15.21 -12.53 13.43
N TYR A 104 16.09 -11.53 13.43
CA TYR A 104 16.81 -11.05 12.25
C TYR A 104 17.54 -12.18 11.51
N TRP A 105 18.30 -13.01 12.24
CA TRP A 105 18.97 -14.16 11.63
C TRP A 105 18.01 -15.21 11.09
N SER A 106 16.90 -15.46 11.79
CA SER A 106 15.89 -16.41 11.32
C SER A 106 15.22 -15.95 10.02
N TYR A 107 14.96 -14.64 9.88
CA TYR A 107 14.37 -14.06 8.68
C TYR A 107 15.35 -14.07 7.52
N ILE A 108 16.63 -13.76 7.75
CA ILE A 108 17.67 -13.90 6.70
C ILE A 108 17.71 -15.34 6.18
N LYS A 109 17.65 -16.34 7.07
CA LYS A 109 17.63 -17.74 6.67
C LYS A 109 16.38 -18.05 5.83
N LEU A 110 15.21 -17.63 6.30
CA LEU A 110 13.95 -17.86 5.61
C LEU A 110 13.90 -17.18 4.23
N ALA A 111 14.39 -15.94 4.11
CA ALA A 111 14.48 -15.21 2.86
C ALA A 111 15.41 -15.91 1.85
N ARG A 112 16.54 -16.44 2.32
CA ARG A 112 17.46 -17.23 1.47
C ARG A 112 16.79 -18.50 0.94
N GLU A 113 16.14 -19.27 1.81
CA GLU A 113 15.41 -20.48 1.41
C GLU A 113 14.25 -20.17 0.45
N GLY A 114 13.52 -19.09 0.71
CA GLY A 114 12.45 -18.63 -0.18
C GLY A 114 12.99 -18.21 -1.54
N ARG A 115 14.13 -17.51 -1.58
CA ARG A 115 14.78 -17.05 -2.82
C ARG A 115 15.25 -18.22 -3.67
N GLU A 116 15.85 -19.23 -3.06
CA GLU A 116 16.26 -20.47 -3.74
C GLU A 116 15.05 -21.18 -4.35
N LYS A 117 13.97 -21.37 -3.58
CA LYS A 117 12.73 -22.00 -4.07
C LYS A 117 12.06 -21.19 -5.18
N TYR A 118 12.08 -19.87 -5.06
CA TYR A 118 11.56 -18.99 -6.09
C TYR A 118 12.35 -19.16 -7.38
N GLN A 119 13.69 -19.10 -7.30
CA GLN A 119 14.55 -19.16 -8.47
C GLN A 119 14.49 -20.52 -9.18
N GLU A 120 14.34 -21.60 -8.42
CA GLU A 120 14.14 -22.94 -8.97
C GLU A 120 12.86 -23.03 -9.82
N LYS A 121 11.77 -22.40 -9.34
CA LYS A 121 10.46 -22.49 -9.99
C LYS A 121 10.25 -21.44 -11.09
N TYR A 122 10.71 -20.21 -10.87
CA TYR A 122 10.33 -19.05 -11.68
C TYR A 122 11.50 -18.40 -12.44
N GLY A 123 12.74 -18.81 -12.16
CA GLY A 123 13.92 -18.21 -12.78
C GLY A 123 14.51 -17.04 -11.98
N PRO A 124 15.45 -16.29 -12.58
CA PRO A 124 16.27 -15.33 -11.85
C PRO A 124 15.44 -14.17 -11.29
N LEU A 125 15.70 -13.80 -10.03
CA LEU A 125 15.15 -12.63 -9.35
C LEU A 125 15.97 -11.37 -9.59
N LEU A 126 17.29 -11.55 -9.77
CA LEU A 126 18.25 -10.48 -10.00
C LEU A 126 18.98 -10.74 -11.32
N GLN A 127 19.37 -9.65 -11.99
CA GLN A 127 20.24 -9.71 -13.17
C GLN A 127 21.56 -10.46 -12.92
N THR A 128 22.03 -10.44 -11.67
CA THR A 128 23.27 -11.08 -11.23
C THR A 128 23.11 -12.55 -10.85
N ASP A 129 21.91 -13.11 -10.91
CA ASP A 129 21.69 -14.52 -10.61
C ASP A 129 22.35 -15.41 -11.66
N LEU A 130 23.00 -16.48 -11.20
CA LEU A 130 23.67 -17.41 -12.08
C LEU A 130 22.66 -18.29 -12.81
N THR A 131 22.64 -18.17 -14.14
CA THR A 131 21.80 -19.01 -15.00
C THR A 131 22.70 -19.80 -15.97
N PRO A 132 23.21 -20.97 -15.59
CA PRO A 132 24.07 -21.77 -16.47
C PRO A 132 23.33 -22.17 -17.76
N GLY A 133 23.99 -22.01 -18.90
CA GLY A 133 23.48 -22.43 -20.21
C GLY A 133 22.77 -21.34 -21.03
N SER A 134 22.27 -20.28 -20.41
CA SER A 134 21.69 -19.11 -21.11
C SER A 134 21.55 -17.91 -20.17
N TYR A 135 21.43 -16.70 -20.72
CA TYR A 135 21.19 -15.49 -19.92
C TYR A 135 19.68 -15.29 -19.69
N LYS A 136 19.10 -16.09 -18.78
CA LYS A 136 17.63 -16.16 -18.59
C LYS A 136 17.00 -14.87 -18.05
N TRP A 137 17.78 -13.90 -17.60
CA TRP A 137 17.27 -12.59 -17.18
C TRP A 137 16.52 -11.85 -18.30
N LEU A 138 16.84 -12.12 -19.57
CA LEU A 138 16.13 -11.53 -20.71
C LEU A 138 14.88 -12.31 -21.12
N ASP A 139 14.64 -13.48 -20.52
CA ASP A 139 13.49 -14.30 -20.81
C ASP A 139 12.28 -13.78 -20.01
N ASN A 140 11.14 -13.61 -20.68
CA ASN A 140 9.88 -13.29 -20.02
C ASN A 140 9.26 -14.56 -19.41
N PRO A 141 8.40 -14.45 -18.39
CA PRO A 141 8.04 -13.22 -17.66
C PRO A 141 9.11 -12.78 -16.65
N TRP A 142 9.27 -11.47 -16.46
CA TRP A 142 10.09 -10.95 -15.36
C TRP A 142 9.42 -11.15 -13.99
N PRO A 143 10.17 -11.09 -12.88
CA PRO A 143 9.59 -11.28 -11.54
C PRO A 143 8.42 -10.34 -11.23
N TRP A 144 8.47 -9.11 -11.73
CA TRP A 144 7.41 -8.10 -11.54
C TRP A 144 6.31 -8.13 -12.61
N ASP A 145 6.37 -9.02 -13.60
CA ASP A 145 5.34 -9.12 -14.64
C ASP A 145 4.15 -9.97 -14.17
N LEU A 146 2.96 -9.58 -14.64
CA LEU A 146 1.73 -10.37 -14.47
C LEU A 146 1.90 -11.72 -15.18
N GLY A 147 1.75 -12.82 -14.43
CA GLY A 147 1.96 -14.17 -14.96
C GLY A 147 3.39 -14.69 -14.81
N GLY A 148 4.27 -13.99 -14.07
CA GLY A 148 5.56 -14.49 -13.56
C GLY A 148 5.49 -15.74 -12.68
N ASN A 149 4.41 -16.52 -12.77
CA ASN A 149 3.91 -17.28 -11.64
C ASN A 149 2.99 -18.48 -11.94
N ASP A 150 2.92 -18.98 -13.17
CA ASP A 150 2.23 -20.24 -13.42
C ASP A 150 3.08 -21.45 -12.98
#